data_AF-A0A661N6X6-F1
#
_entry.id   AF-A0A661N6X6-F1
#
_cell.length_a   1.000
_cell.length_b   1.000
_cell.length_c   1.000
_cell.angle_alpha   90.00
_cell.angle_beta   90.00
_cell.angle_gamma   90.00
#
_symmetry.space_group_name_H-M   'P 1'
#
loop_
_entity.id
_entity.type
_entity.pdbx_description
1 polymer ?
#
loop_
_entity_poly.entity_id
_entity_poly.type
_entity_poly.pdbx_seq_one_letter_code
_entity_poly.pdbx_strand_id
1 'polypeptide(L)'
;MNLETLIESVVRGDVDLAEWASELPWAEAAKLRDRVTQALERLPVPIRAAVDSPEVRRRRALERILGHLLEREGDHRLLTRAERVAWLRGGRHVDYLRVLDRAGRPREAAGLARTLLSRDGCTERDELERFLASLSKPPADWEERVASLAEEPTVDAWDDLLRFTSGELRAERIRYTVDLLLGLDVPADQVFRLAAREGTTSEIITLIESGQVDPRVIEAHADGEPVTRSTWLGLAARAACVSGDRLGTLRLLRRAHSGGSAVHAEADLAFIADHGDPPLHDMLVKAGVELGDD
;
A
#
# COMPACT_ATOMS: atom_id res chain seq x y z
N MET A 1 -9.91 -37.80 -8.89
CA MET A 1 -8.50 -38.12 -8.58
C MET A 1 -8.43 -38.91 -7.26
N ASN A 2 -7.63 -39.97 -7.16
CA ASN A 2 -7.44 -40.69 -5.89
C ASN A 2 -6.50 -39.89 -4.96
N LEU A 3 -6.69 -40.01 -3.64
CA LEU A 3 -5.92 -39.29 -2.61
C LEU A 3 -4.41 -39.59 -2.71
N GLU A 4 -4.04 -40.84 -2.99
CA GLU A 4 -2.63 -41.23 -3.18
C GLU A 4 -1.98 -40.49 -4.35
N THR A 5 -2.67 -40.43 -5.49
CA THR A 5 -2.20 -39.70 -6.67
C THR A 5 -2.04 -38.22 -6.37
N LEU A 6 -2.99 -37.61 -5.65
CA LEU A 6 -2.90 -36.21 -5.23
C LEU A 6 -1.70 -35.98 -4.30
N ILE A 7 -1.49 -36.84 -3.30
CA ILE A 7 -0.33 -36.75 -2.39
C ILE A 7 0.98 -36.78 -3.20
N GLU A 8 1.10 -37.72 -4.15
CA GLU A 8 2.29 -37.81 -4.99
C GLU A 8 2.52 -36.55 -5.82
N SER A 9 1.47 -36.01 -6.45
CA SER A 9 1.54 -34.75 -7.20
C SER A 9 1.96 -33.58 -6.32
N VAL A 10 1.44 -33.48 -5.10
CA VAL A 10 1.83 -32.43 -4.14
C VAL A 10 3.28 -32.57 -3.69
N VAL A 11 3.75 -33.80 -3.48
CA VAL A 11 5.15 -34.07 -3.11
C VAL A 11 6.10 -33.71 -4.25
N ARG A 12 5.69 -33.92 -5.51
CA ARG A 12 6.47 -33.54 -6.71
C ARG A 12 6.38 -32.06 -7.04
N GLY A 13 5.33 -31.37 -6.57
CA GLY A 13 5.06 -29.97 -6.92
C GLY A 13 4.34 -29.79 -8.25
N ASP A 14 3.71 -30.86 -8.76
CA ASP A 14 3.07 -30.90 -10.10
C ASP A 14 1.62 -30.40 -10.08
N VAL A 15 1.15 -29.85 -8.96
CA VAL A 15 -0.24 -29.41 -8.81
C VAL A 15 -0.32 -28.05 -8.12
N ASP A 16 -1.05 -27.13 -8.74
CA ASP A 16 -1.50 -25.91 -8.07
C ASP A 16 -2.68 -26.29 -7.15
N LEU A 17 -2.37 -26.46 -5.86
CA LEU A 17 -3.37 -26.83 -4.87
C LEU A 17 -4.43 -25.74 -4.65
N ALA A 18 -4.11 -24.47 -4.88
CA ALA A 18 -5.08 -23.39 -4.72
C ALA A 18 -6.13 -23.43 -5.82
N GLU A 19 -5.69 -23.54 -7.07
CA GLU A 19 -6.57 -23.69 -8.24
C GLU A 19 -7.40 -24.96 -8.12
N TRP A 20 -6.75 -26.12 -7.93
CA TRP A 20 -7.43 -27.40 -7.78
C TRP A 20 -8.46 -27.42 -6.65
N ALA A 21 -8.14 -26.85 -5.49
CA ALA A 21 -9.07 -26.81 -4.36
C ALA A 21 -10.27 -25.91 -4.66
N SER A 22 -10.09 -24.81 -5.41
CA SER A 22 -11.18 -23.89 -5.77
C SER A 22 -12.20 -24.49 -6.74
N GLU A 23 -11.77 -25.37 -7.65
CA GLU A 23 -12.63 -25.99 -8.66
C GLU A 23 -13.47 -27.16 -8.12
N LEU A 24 -13.09 -27.70 -6.96
CA LEU A 24 -13.76 -28.84 -6.35
C LEU A 24 -15.20 -28.52 -5.92
N PRO A 25 -16.20 -29.36 -6.27
CA PRO A 25 -17.54 -29.22 -5.71
C PRO A 25 -17.54 -29.33 -4.18
N TRP A 26 -18.35 -28.52 -3.50
CA TRP A 26 -18.40 -28.47 -2.02
C TRP A 26 -18.58 -29.84 -1.36
N ALA A 27 -19.48 -30.67 -1.88
CA ALA A 27 -19.72 -32.01 -1.35
C ALA A 27 -18.52 -32.95 -1.51
N GLU A 28 -17.72 -32.77 -2.56
CA GLU A 28 -16.50 -33.54 -2.79
C GLU A 28 -15.36 -33.05 -1.92
N ALA A 29 -15.24 -31.73 -1.75
CA ALA A 29 -14.28 -31.10 -0.83
C ALA A 29 -14.49 -31.58 0.61
N ALA A 30 -15.75 -31.64 1.09
CA ALA A 30 -16.07 -32.14 2.42
C ALA A 30 -15.68 -33.62 2.61
N LYS A 31 -16.03 -34.49 1.65
CA LYS A 31 -15.62 -35.91 1.69
C LYS A 31 -14.11 -36.08 1.68
N LEU A 32 -13.41 -35.26 0.89
CA LEU A 32 -11.97 -35.31 0.79
C LEU A 32 -11.30 -34.81 2.07
N ARG A 33 -11.80 -33.73 2.67
CA ARG A 33 -11.37 -33.22 3.96
C ARG A 33 -11.42 -34.31 5.02
N ASP A 34 -12.55 -35.01 5.14
CA ASP A 34 -12.71 -36.09 6.12
C ASP A 34 -11.70 -37.24 5.88
N ARG A 35 -11.47 -37.61 4.61
CA ARG A 35 -10.46 -38.63 4.24
C ARG A 35 -9.04 -38.19 4.56
N VAL A 36 -8.69 -36.92 4.31
CA VAL A 36 -7.37 -36.35 4.58
C VAL A 36 -7.13 -36.27 6.09
N THR A 37 -8.13 -35.86 6.87
CA THR A 37 -8.07 -35.85 8.34
C THR A 37 -7.82 -37.25 8.89
N GLN A 38 -8.60 -38.25 8.45
CA GLN A 38 -8.38 -39.65 8.85
C GLN A 38 -7.00 -40.17 8.47
N ALA A 39 -6.47 -39.76 7.31
CA ALA A 39 -5.12 -40.14 6.89
C ALA A 39 -4.04 -39.48 7.77
N LEU A 40 -4.21 -38.22 8.17
CA LEU A 40 -3.30 -37.50 9.06
C LEU A 40 -3.26 -38.09 10.47
N GLU A 41 -4.41 -38.52 11.01
CA GLU A 41 -4.53 -39.16 12.32
C GLU A 41 -3.79 -40.51 12.39
N ARG A 42 -3.71 -41.22 11.26
CA ARG A 42 -3.00 -42.51 11.15
C ARG A 42 -1.49 -42.35 11.01
N LEU A 43 -1.00 -41.15 10.70
CA LEU A 43 0.43 -40.90 10.55
C LEU A 43 1.05 -40.45 11.87
N PRO A 44 2.22 -40.99 12.25
CA PRO A 44 2.91 -40.56 13.45
C PRO A 44 3.26 -39.08 13.39
N VAL A 45 3.19 -38.40 14.53
CA VAL A 45 3.68 -37.02 14.66
C VAL A 45 5.22 -37.08 14.75
N PRO A 46 5.96 -36.46 13.83
CA PRO A 46 7.42 -36.54 13.84
C PRO A 46 8.00 -35.85 15.07
N ILE A 47 8.79 -36.57 15.88
CA ILE A 47 9.48 -36.03 17.06
C ILE A 47 10.56 -35.01 16.65
N ARG A 48 11.18 -35.20 15.47
CA ARG A 48 12.14 -34.26 14.87
C ARG A 48 11.66 -33.86 13.48
N ALA A 49 11.21 -32.61 13.33
CA ALA A 49 10.79 -32.06 12.06
C ALA A 49 11.90 -32.07 10.99
N ALA A 50 13.18 -32.10 11.38
CA ALA A 50 14.33 -32.00 10.49
C ALA A 50 14.60 -33.24 9.62
N VAL A 51 14.07 -34.43 9.96
CA VAL A 51 14.30 -35.64 9.18
C VAL A 51 13.37 -35.67 7.97
N ASP A 52 13.93 -35.71 6.76
CA ASP A 52 13.16 -35.80 5.52
C ASP A 52 12.83 -37.26 5.16
N SER A 53 11.89 -37.86 5.90
CA SER A 53 11.40 -39.21 5.64
C SER A 53 10.18 -39.22 4.69
N PRO A 54 9.88 -40.35 4.03
CA PRO A 54 8.66 -40.49 3.22
C PRO A 54 7.39 -40.16 3.99
N GLU A 55 7.29 -40.57 5.26
CA GLU A 55 6.13 -40.31 6.13
C GLU A 55 6.00 -38.82 6.45
N VAL A 56 7.12 -38.13 6.67
CA VAL A 56 7.14 -36.69 6.93
C VAL A 56 6.71 -35.91 5.68
N ARG A 57 7.20 -36.29 4.48
CA ARG A 57 6.76 -35.69 3.20
C ARG A 57 5.27 -35.92 2.96
N ARG A 58 4.80 -37.14 3.20
CA ARG A 58 3.38 -37.52 3.10
C ARG A 58 2.50 -36.71 4.06
N ARG A 59 2.91 -36.59 5.32
CA ARG A 59 2.18 -35.80 6.33
C ARG A 59 2.07 -34.34 5.91
N ARG A 60 3.17 -33.72 5.44
CA ARG A 60 3.14 -32.33 4.96
C ARG A 60 2.24 -32.14 3.76
N ALA A 61 2.29 -33.05 2.78
CA ALA A 61 1.40 -33.00 1.63
C ALA A 61 -0.08 -33.02 2.07
N LEU A 62 -0.42 -33.91 3.01
CA LEU A 62 -1.76 -33.97 3.60
C LEU A 62 -2.12 -32.70 4.38
N GLU A 63 -1.20 -32.13 5.16
CA GLU A 63 -1.42 -30.86 5.88
C GLU A 63 -1.66 -29.69 4.92
N ARG A 64 -0.95 -29.61 3.79
CA ARG A 64 -1.19 -28.61 2.72
C ARG A 64 -2.55 -28.80 2.06
N ILE A 65 -2.88 -30.04 1.67
CA ILE A 65 -4.19 -30.38 1.08
C ILE A 65 -5.32 -29.98 2.05
N LEU A 66 -5.21 -30.37 3.32
CA LEU A 66 -6.21 -30.02 4.34
C LEU A 66 -6.28 -28.50 4.54
N GLY A 67 -5.14 -27.81 4.54
CA GLY A 67 -5.07 -26.36 4.65
C GLY A 67 -5.86 -25.66 3.55
N HIS A 68 -5.70 -26.07 2.29
CA HIS A 68 -6.47 -25.49 1.18
C HIS A 68 -7.96 -25.82 1.23
N LEU A 69 -8.33 -27.00 1.74
CA LEU A 69 -9.75 -27.35 1.93
C LEU A 69 -10.40 -26.51 3.04
N LEU A 70 -9.70 -26.29 4.16
CA LEU A 70 -10.17 -25.47 5.28
C LEU A 70 -10.18 -23.98 4.95
N GLU A 71 -9.27 -23.51 4.10
CA GLU A 71 -9.23 -22.14 3.61
C GLU A 71 -10.55 -21.74 2.92
N ARG A 72 -11.19 -22.68 2.21
CA ARG A 72 -12.51 -22.43 1.59
C ARG A 72 -13.60 -22.14 2.63
N GLU A 73 -13.45 -22.67 3.82
CA GLU A 73 -14.34 -22.45 4.97
C GLU A 73 -13.93 -21.20 5.77
N GLY A 74 -12.89 -20.47 5.34
CA GLY A 74 -12.35 -19.28 6.00
C GLY A 74 -11.29 -19.55 7.08
N ASP A 75 -10.85 -20.80 7.27
CA ASP A 75 -9.77 -21.12 8.21
C ASP A 75 -8.41 -21.22 7.52
N HIS A 76 -7.61 -20.17 7.66
CA HIS A 76 -6.28 -20.05 7.06
C HIS A 76 -5.14 -20.58 7.95
N ARG A 77 -5.40 -21.02 9.18
CA ARG A 77 -4.36 -21.28 10.20
C ARG A 77 -3.45 -22.43 9.79
N LEU A 78 -4.05 -23.54 9.35
CA LEU A 78 -3.29 -24.72 8.96
C LEU A 78 -2.47 -24.46 7.70
N LEU A 79 -3.07 -23.81 6.69
CA LEU A 79 -2.40 -23.47 5.44
C LEU A 79 -1.21 -22.53 5.68
N THR A 80 -1.41 -21.47 6.45
CA THR A 80 -0.33 -20.52 6.82
C THR A 80 0.84 -21.24 7.48
N ARG A 81 0.57 -22.17 8.40
CA ARG A 81 1.61 -22.96 9.07
C ARG A 81 2.33 -23.89 8.10
N ALA A 82 1.58 -24.62 7.27
CA ALA A 82 2.14 -25.59 6.33
C ALA A 82 3.04 -24.91 5.28
N GLU A 83 2.58 -23.81 4.71
CA GLU A 83 3.31 -23.04 3.69
C GLU A 83 4.53 -22.33 4.27
N ARG A 84 4.45 -21.83 5.52
CA ARG A 84 5.63 -21.33 6.22
C ARG A 84 6.71 -22.39 6.35
N VAL A 85 6.34 -23.64 6.68
CA VAL A 85 7.31 -24.75 6.79
C VAL A 85 7.93 -25.09 5.43
N ALA A 86 7.13 -25.05 4.35
CA ALA A 86 7.63 -25.27 3.00
C ALA A 86 8.60 -24.14 2.58
N TRP A 87 8.23 -22.89 2.79
CA TRP A 87 9.07 -21.71 2.52
C TRP A 87 10.40 -21.75 3.26
N LEU A 88 10.40 -22.06 4.57
CA LEU A 88 11.62 -22.19 5.38
C LEU A 88 12.57 -23.30 4.89
N ARG A 89 12.10 -24.22 4.03
CA ARG A 89 12.88 -25.30 3.43
C ARG A 89 13.35 -25.00 2.02
N GLY A 90 13.24 -23.75 1.56
CA GLY A 90 13.60 -23.34 0.21
C GLY A 90 12.45 -23.47 -0.79
N GLY A 91 11.20 -23.55 -0.31
CA GLY A 91 10.04 -23.32 -1.17
C GLY A 91 9.99 -21.90 -1.70
N ARG A 92 9.21 -21.68 -2.75
CA ARG A 92 9.06 -20.37 -3.41
C ARG A 92 8.57 -19.31 -2.44
N HIS A 93 9.09 -18.10 -2.58
CA HIS A 93 8.70 -16.98 -1.74
C HIS A 93 7.27 -16.55 -2.01
N VAL A 94 6.92 -16.41 -3.29
CA VAL A 94 5.62 -15.86 -3.73
C VAL A 94 4.44 -16.71 -3.24
N ASP A 95 4.60 -18.04 -3.18
CA ASP A 95 3.54 -18.95 -2.72
C ASP A 95 3.15 -18.69 -1.26
N TYR A 96 4.14 -18.51 -0.37
CA TYR A 96 3.89 -18.17 1.02
C TYR A 96 3.31 -16.77 1.18
N LEU A 97 3.78 -15.80 0.38
CA LEU A 97 3.28 -14.43 0.41
C LEU A 97 1.80 -14.34 0.00
N ARG A 98 1.39 -15.09 -1.04
CA ARG A 98 -0.02 -15.19 -1.44
C ARG A 98 -0.90 -15.81 -0.35
N VAL A 99 -0.37 -16.74 0.43
CA VAL A 99 -1.10 -17.34 1.57
C VAL A 99 -1.27 -16.32 2.69
N LEU A 100 -0.25 -15.51 2.97
CA LEU A 100 -0.36 -14.41 3.95
C LEU A 100 -1.39 -13.37 3.52
N ASP A 101 -1.39 -12.99 2.25
CA ASP A 101 -2.37 -12.05 1.70
C ASP A 101 -3.80 -12.59 1.85
N ARG A 102 -4.07 -13.82 1.38
CA ARG A 102 -5.37 -14.48 1.53
C ARG A 102 -5.80 -14.68 2.99
N ALA A 103 -4.84 -14.83 3.91
CA ALA A 103 -5.10 -14.90 5.36
C ALA A 103 -5.36 -13.53 6.01
N GLY A 104 -5.52 -12.45 5.23
CA GLY A 104 -5.77 -11.10 5.74
C GLY A 104 -4.53 -10.43 6.34
N ARG A 105 -3.32 -10.84 5.93
CA ARG A 105 -2.04 -10.28 6.40
C ARG A 105 -1.23 -9.62 5.26
N PRO A 106 -1.84 -8.72 4.44
CA PRO A 106 -1.17 -8.11 3.29
C PRO A 106 0.03 -7.25 3.68
N ARG A 107 0.01 -6.61 4.87
CA ARG A 107 1.12 -5.81 5.40
C ARG A 107 2.40 -6.62 5.57
N GLU A 108 2.25 -7.77 6.21
CA GLU A 108 3.35 -8.69 6.45
C GLU A 108 3.86 -9.32 5.15
N ALA A 109 2.95 -9.66 4.23
CA ALA A 109 3.33 -10.13 2.92
C ALA A 109 4.12 -9.06 2.14
N ALA A 110 3.65 -7.82 2.10
CA ALA A 110 4.34 -6.71 1.45
C ALA A 110 5.71 -6.42 2.08
N GLY A 111 5.79 -6.35 3.41
CA GLY A 111 7.03 -6.13 4.14
C GLY A 111 8.06 -7.23 3.88
N LEU A 112 7.63 -8.50 3.90
CA LEU A 112 8.51 -9.63 3.59
C LEU A 112 8.94 -9.62 2.12
N ALA A 113 8.04 -9.34 1.18
CA ALA A 113 8.37 -9.23 -0.26
C ALA A 113 9.44 -8.16 -0.53
N ARG A 114 9.29 -6.97 0.06
CA ARG A 114 10.28 -5.87 -0.04
C ARG A 114 11.64 -6.28 0.56
N THR A 115 11.62 -7.00 1.69
CA THR A 115 12.83 -7.53 2.34
C THR A 115 13.54 -8.59 1.49
N LEU A 116 12.78 -9.38 0.72
CA LEU A 116 13.35 -10.36 -0.19
C LEU A 116 13.92 -9.71 -1.44
N LEU A 117 13.29 -8.65 -1.96
CA LEU A 117 13.77 -7.87 -3.10
C LEU A 117 15.07 -7.10 -2.79
N SER A 118 15.27 -6.69 -1.54
CA SER A 118 16.50 -5.99 -1.12
C SER A 118 17.72 -6.91 -0.97
N ARG A 119 17.55 -8.24 -1.10
CA ARG A 119 18.66 -9.20 -1.05
C ARG A 119 19.32 -9.35 -2.43
N ASP A 120 20.65 -9.39 -2.42
CA ASP A 120 21.42 -9.74 -3.60
C ASP A 120 21.10 -11.18 -4.05
N GLY A 121 20.94 -11.39 -5.35
CA GLY A 121 20.66 -12.71 -5.93
C GLY A 121 19.21 -13.20 -5.77
N CYS A 122 18.24 -12.31 -5.57
CA CYS A 122 16.82 -12.67 -5.57
C CYS A 122 16.39 -13.27 -6.92
N THR A 123 16.13 -14.58 -6.94
CA THR A 123 15.74 -15.33 -8.16
C THR A 123 14.28 -15.11 -8.57
N GLU A 124 13.42 -14.67 -7.65
CA GLU A 124 11.97 -14.47 -7.86
C GLU A 124 11.60 -12.98 -8.03
N ARG A 125 12.55 -12.12 -8.43
CA ARG A 125 12.37 -10.65 -8.48
C ARG A 125 11.10 -10.22 -9.23
N ASP A 126 10.96 -10.62 -10.50
CA ASP A 126 9.83 -10.23 -11.33
C ASP A 126 8.47 -10.69 -10.77
N GLU A 127 8.45 -11.82 -10.06
CA GLU A 127 7.23 -12.36 -9.45
C GLU A 127 6.88 -11.62 -8.16
N LEU A 128 7.88 -11.27 -7.36
CA LEU A 128 7.71 -10.46 -6.15
C LEU A 128 7.25 -9.04 -6.48
N GLU A 129 7.79 -8.44 -7.55
CA GLU A 129 7.34 -7.14 -8.05
C GLU A 129 5.90 -7.20 -8.56
N ARG A 130 5.55 -8.23 -9.34
CA ARG A 130 4.15 -8.48 -9.75
C ARG A 130 3.22 -8.72 -8.58
N PHE A 131 3.68 -9.44 -7.55
CA PHE A 131 2.91 -9.66 -6.33
C PHE A 131 2.66 -8.35 -5.58
N LEU A 132 3.70 -7.52 -5.37
CA LEU A 132 3.55 -6.20 -4.75
C LEU A 132 2.58 -5.32 -5.56
N ALA A 133 2.72 -5.29 -6.88
CA ALA A 133 1.80 -4.56 -7.76
C ALA A 133 0.36 -5.09 -7.66
N SER A 134 0.18 -6.40 -7.45
CA SER A 134 -1.16 -6.98 -7.25
C SER A 134 -1.79 -6.57 -5.92
N LEU A 135 -1.00 -6.43 -4.86
CA LEU A 135 -1.49 -5.90 -3.58
C LEU A 135 -1.94 -4.44 -3.73
N SER A 136 -1.24 -3.65 -4.55
CA SER A 136 -1.57 -2.25 -4.82
C SER A 136 -2.87 -2.05 -5.61
N LYS A 137 -3.44 -3.09 -6.25
CA LYS A 137 -4.68 -2.95 -7.00
C LYS A 137 -5.84 -2.52 -6.08
N PRO A 138 -6.68 -1.55 -6.48
CA PRO A 138 -7.88 -1.21 -5.73
C PRO A 138 -8.81 -2.42 -5.59
N PRO A 139 -9.59 -2.49 -4.50
CA PRO A 139 -10.79 -3.32 -4.46
C PRO A 139 -11.65 -3.14 -5.73
N ALA A 140 -12.34 -4.18 -6.18
CA ALA A 140 -13.11 -4.14 -7.42
C ALA A 140 -14.23 -3.07 -7.40
N ASP A 141 -14.74 -2.75 -6.20
CA ASP A 141 -15.75 -1.73 -5.94
C ASP A 141 -15.15 -0.34 -5.64
N TRP A 142 -13.83 -0.16 -5.74
CA TRP A 142 -13.16 1.07 -5.31
C TRP A 142 -13.65 2.30 -6.09
N GLU A 143 -13.76 2.20 -7.41
CA GLU A 143 -14.23 3.30 -8.26
C GLU A 143 -15.66 3.70 -7.92
N GLU A 144 -16.55 2.74 -7.64
CA GLU A 144 -17.91 3.00 -7.20
C GLU A 144 -17.93 3.72 -5.83
N ARG A 145 -17.08 3.29 -4.90
CA ARG A 145 -16.94 3.95 -3.60
C ARG A 145 -16.36 5.36 -3.71
N VAL A 146 -15.42 5.59 -4.63
CA VAL A 146 -14.89 6.93 -4.92
C VAL A 146 -15.95 7.80 -5.59
N ALA A 147 -16.76 7.25 -6.49
CA ALA A 147 -17.89 7.97 -7.09
C ALA A 147 -18.92 8.39 -6.02
N SER A 148 -19.25 7.50 -5.09
CA SER A 148 -20.11 7.84 -3.95
C SER A 148 -19.49 8.91 -3.05
N LEU A 149 -18.18 8.86 -2.81
CA LEU A 149 -17.46 9.92 -2.11
C LEU A 149 -17.48 11.25 -2.87
N ALA A 150 -17.43 11.24 -4.21
CA ALA A 150 -17.48 12.44 -5.02
C ALA A 150 -18.82 13.18 -4.92
N GLU A 151 -19.92 12.44 -4.73
CA GLU A 151 -21.26 13.03 -4.50
C GLU A 151 -21.35 13.74 -3.15
N GLU A 152 -20.76 13.18 -2.10
CA GLU A 152 -20.74 13.74 -0.74
C GLU A 152 -19.32 13.69 -0.13
N PRO A 153 -18.42 14.61 -0.51
CA PRO A 153 -16.99 14.56 -0.16
C PRO A 153 -16.76 15.00 1.29
N THR A 154 -17.04 14.10 2.22
CA THR A 154 -16.90 14.30 3.66
C THR A 154 -15.67 13.58 4.22
N VAL A 155 -15.18 14.05 5.37
CA VAL A 155 -14.06 13.43 6.08
C VAL A 155 -14.39 12.01 6.50
N ASP A 156 -15.61 11.76 6.99
CA ASP A 156 -16.03 10.43 7.42
C ASP A 156 -16.06 9.44 6.25
N ALA A 157 -16.57 9.86 5.09
CA ALA A 157 -16.57 9.02 3.88
C ALA A 157 -15.14 8.74 3.36
N TRP A 158 -14.22 9.72 3.47
CA TRP A 158 -12.80 9.51 3.15
C TRP A 158 -12.14 8.50 4.09
N ASP A 159 -12.35 8.65 5.40
CA ASP A 159 -11.79 7.75 6.41
C ASP A 159 -12.35 6.32 6.22
N ASP A 160 -13.64 6.18 5.90
CA ASP A 160 -14.28 4.90 5.58
C ASP A 160 -13.76 4.27 4.29
N LEU A 161 -13.46 5.08 3.27
CA LEU A 161 -12.84 4.63 2.03
C LEU A 161 -11.45 4.04 2.33
N LEU A 162 -10.61 4.75 3.08
CA LEU A 162 -9.23 4.34 3.37
C LEU A 162 -9.10 3.35 4.54
N ARG A 163 -10.16 3.05 5.29
CA ARG A 163 -10.13 2.23 6.52
C ARG A 163 -9.45 0.88 6.35
N PHE A 164 -9.66 0.22 5.21
CA PHE A 164 -9.10 -1.10 4.93
C PHE A 164 -7.81 -1.05 4.10
N THR A 165 -7.29 0.15 3.86
CA THR A 165 -6.03 0.33 3.13
C THR A 165 -4.84 0.04 4.05
N SER A 166 -3.95 -0.86 3.64
CA SER A 166 -2.71 -1.15 4.36
C SER A 166 -1.76 0.06 4.37
N GLY A 167 -0.95 0.20 5.42
CA GLY A 167 -0.04 1.36 5.53
C GLY A 167 0.97 1.40 4.38
N GLU A 168 1.37 0.23 3.89
CA GLU A 168 2.32 0.03 2.80
C GLU A 168 1.81 0.46 1.43
N LEU A 169 0.48 0.54 1.27
CA LEU A 169 -0.21 0.91 0.03
C LEU A 169 -0.94 2.25 0.17
N ARG A 170 -0.88 2.88 1.35
CA ARG A 170 -1.69 4.04 1.68
C ARG A 170 -1.40 5.20 0.75
N ALA A 171 -0.12 5.48 0.48
CA ALA A 171 0.29 6.52 -0.46
C ALA A 171 -0.24 6.27 -1.89
N GLU A 172 -0.08 5.05 -2.40
CA GLU A 172 -0.57 4.68 -3.75
C GLU A 172 -2.10 4.78 -3.84
N ARG A 173 -2.81 4.42 -2.76
CA ARG A 173 -4.26 4.52 -2.69
C ARG A 173 -4.74 5.96 -2.64
N ILE A 174 -4.06 6.81 -1.87
CA ILE A 174 -4.33 8.25 -1.81
C ILE A 174 -4.16 8.84 -3.21
N ARG A 175 -3.05 8.53 -3.89
CA ARG A 175 -2.81 8.97 -5.27
C ARG A 175 -3.97 8.61 -6.19
N TYR A 176 -4.29 7.31 -6.25
CA TYR A 176 -5.35 6.82 -7.11
C TYR A 176 -6.70 7.49 -6.82
N THR A 177 -6.98 7.72 -5.53
CA THR A 177 -8.24 8.35 -5.10
C THR A 177 -8.29 9.82 -5.46
N VAL A 178 -7.19 10.57 -5.26
CA VAL A 178 -7.07 11.98 -5.65
C VAL A 178 -7.28 12.13 -7.15
N ASP A 179 -6.60 11.32 -7.96
CA ASP A 179 -6.73 11.36 -9.42
C ASP A 179 -8.17 11.10 -9.89
N LEU A 180 -8.84 10.11 -9.28
CA LEU A 180 -10.25 9.82 -9.59
C LEU A 180 -11.19 10.93 -9.15
N LEU A 181 -11.02 11.51 -7.95
CA LEU A 181 -11.87 12.61 -7.48
C LEU A 181 -11.74 13.84 -8.38
N LEU A 182 -10.52 14.19 -8.81
CA LEU A 182 -10.28 15.27 -9.76
C LEU A 182 -10.90 14.95 -11.14
N GLY A 183 -10.82 13.70 -11.60
CA GLY A 183 -11.47 13.24 -12.82
C GLY A 183 -13.01 13.24 -12.77
N LEU A 184 -13.59 13.23 -11.56
CA LEU A 184 -15.02 13.36 -11.29
C LEU A 184 -15.44 14.81 -11.00
N ASP A 185 -14.61 15.79 -11.36
CA ASP A 185 -14.84 17.22 -11.18
C ASP A 185 -15.05 17.68 -9.72
N VAL A 186 -14.55 16.92 -8.74
CA VAL A 186 -14.55 17.35 -7.34
C VAL A 186 -13.57 18.52 -7.19
N PRO A 187 -13.99 19.66 -6.59
CA PRO A 187 -13.11 20.83 -6.46
C PRO A 187 -11.78 20.50 -5.77
N ALA A 188 -10.66 20.94 -6.33
CA ALA A 188 -9.32 20.65 -5.81
C ALA A 188 -9.13 21.09 -4.35
N ASP A 189 -9.72 22.22 -3.94
CA ASP A 189 -9.75 22.66 -2.54
C ASP A 189 -10.40 21.62 -1.61
N GLN A 190 -11.47 20.97 -2.08
CA GLN A 190 -12.18 19.94 -1.32
C GLN A 190 -11.35 18.66 -1.28
N VAL A 191 -10.76 18.24 -2.40
CA VAL A 191 -9.84 17.10 -2.48
C VAL A 191 -8.64 17.30 -1.55
N PHE A 192 -8.05 18.50 -1.54
CA PHE A 192 -6.96 18.86 -0.64
C PHE A 192 -7.36 18.71 0.84
N ARG A 193 -8.52 19.23 1.25
CA ARG A 193 -8.98 19.13 2.65
C ARG A 193 -9.13 17.68 3.12
N LEU A 194 -9.53 16.78 2.22
CA LEU A 194 -9.62 15.35 2.51
C LEU A 194 -8.22 14.73 2.61
N ALA A 195 -7.39 14.92 1.58
CA ALA A 195 -6.11 14.23 1.44
C ALA A 195 -5.02 14.76 2.39
N ALA A 196 -4.98 16.06 2.71
CA ALA A 196 -3.96 16.68 3.54
C ALA A 196 -3.83 16.08 4.96
N ARG A 197 -4.88 15.40 5.44
CA ARG A 197 -4.88 14.64 6.70
C ARG A 197 -3.88 13.50 6.72
N GLU A 198 -3.48 13.02 5.55
CA GLU A 198 -2.51 11.93 5.37
C GLU A 198 -1.06 12.43 5.37
N GLY A 199 -0.86 13.74 5.55
CA GLY A 199 0.44 14.41 5.51
C GLY A 199 0.79 14.93 4.11
N THR A 200 2.04 15.33 3.93
CA THR A 200 2.56 15.87 2.66
C THR A 200 2.97 14.76 1.71
N THR A 201 2.01 14.07 1.08
CA THR A 201 2.31 13.08 0.03
C THR A 201 2.69 13.76 -1.28
N SER A 202 3.36 13.03 -2.19
CA SER A 202 3.75 13.54 -3.51
C SER A 202 2.60 14.11 -4.30
N GLU A 203 1.41 13.52 -4.17
CA GLU A 203 0.22 13.92 -4.92
C GLU A 203 -0.41 15.19 -4.37
N ILE A 204 -0.38 15.37 -3.05
CA ILE A 204 -0.84 16.61 -2.43
C ILE A 204 0.09 17.75 -2.81
N ILE A 205 1.40 17.52 -2.82
CA ILE A 205 2.38 18.51 -3.29
C ILE A 205 2.11 18.85 -4.77
N THR A 206 1.95 17.85 -5.62
CA THR A 206 1.65 18.05 -7.05
C THR A 206 0.34 18.83 -7.26
N LEU A 207 -0.70 18.51 -6.49
CA LEU A 207 -2.00 19.20 -6.54
C LEU A 207 -1.86 20.69 -6.17
N ILE A 208 -1.08 21.00 -5.13
CA ILE A 208 -0.77 22.37 -4.69
C ILE A 208 0.04 23.11 -5.77
N GLU A 209 1.12 22.49 -6.25
CA GLU A 209 2.04 23.08 -7.21
C GLU A 209 1.43 23.26 -8.61
N SER A 210 0.34 22.53 -8.91
CA SER A 210 -0.46 22.76 -10.12
C SER A 210 -1.27 24.07 -10.10
N GLY A 211 -1.33 24.76 -8.95
CA GLY A 211 -2.09 26.00 -8.78
C GLY A 211 -3.60 25.80 -8.68
N GLN A 212 -4.08 24.57 -8.55
CA GLN A 212 -5.51 24.25 -8.46
C GLN A 212 -6.11 24.50 -7.07
N VAL A 213 -5.27 24.56 -6.02
CA VAL A 213 -5.70 24.77 -4.63
C VAL A 213 -5.46 26.22 -4.22
N ASP A 214 -6.48 26.87 -3.65
CA ASP A 214 -6.36 28.23 -3.13
C ASP A 214 -5.34 28.26 -1.97
N PRO A 215 -4.30 29.12 -2.03
CA PRO A 215 -3.31 29.27 -0.97
C PRO A 215 -3.90 29.48 0.43
N ARG A 216 -5.07 30.11 0.52
CA ARG A 216 -5.78 30.36 1.79
C ARG A 216 -6.34 29.09 2.41
N VAL A 217 -6.71 28.10 1.60
CA VAL A 217 -7.16 26.79 2.09
C VAL A 217 -6.00 26.04 2.73
N ILE A 218 -4.81 26.11 2.11
CA ILE A 218 -3.58 25.50 2.64
C ILE A 218 -3.13 26.24 3.91
N GLU A 219 -3.19 27.57 3.93
CA GLU A 219 -2.90 28.38 5.11
C GLU A 219 -3.83 28.06 6.28
N ALA A 220 -5.14 27.91 6.03
CA ALA A 220 -6.10 27.52 7.05
C ALA A 220 -5.83 26.11 7.61
N HIS A 221 -5.38 25.18 6.77
CA HIS A 221 -4.93 23.86 7.23
C HIS A 221 -3.68 23.97 8.11
N ALA A 222 -2.70 24.80 7.72
CA ALA A 222 -1.49 25.06 8.51
C ALA A 222 -1.81 25.62 9.92
N ASP A 223 -2.89 26.39 10.05
CA ASP A 223 -3.34 26.90 11.34
C ASP A 223 -3.85 25.80 12.30
N GLY A 224 -4.33 24.68 11.77
CA GLY A 224 -4.74 23.50 12.53
C GLY A 224 -3.61 22.54 12.89
N GLU A 225 -2.41 22.71 12.30
CA GLU A 225 -1.30 21.74 12.39
C GLU A 225 -0.01 22.37 12.97
N PRO A 226 0.09 22.64 14.28
CA PRO A 226 1.21 23.39 14.86
C PRO A 226 2.59 22.78 14.60
N VAL A 227 2.67 21.45 14.51
CA VAL A 227 3.93 20.69 14.34
C VAL A 227 4.47 20.83 12.92
N THR A 228 3.60 20.81 11.91
CA THR A 228 3.95 20.85 10.48
C THR A 228 3.58 22.19 9.83
N ARG A 229 3.21 23.19 10.64
CA ARG A 229 2.78 24.52 10.22
C ARG A 229 3.75 25.17 9.24
N SER A 230 5.06 25.13 9.50
CA SER A 230 6.05 25.74 8.62
C SER A 230 6.05 25.09 7.23
N THR A 231 5.97 23.76 7.16
CA THR A 231 5.87 23.00 5.91
C THR A 231 4.64 23.39 5.11
N TRP A 232 3.46 23.45 5.73
CA TRP A 232 2.23 23.83 5.05
C TRP A 232 2.22 25.29 4.60
N LEU A 233 2.81 26.20 5.37
CA LEU A 233 2.96 27.60 4.95
C LEU A 233 3.93 27.76 3.77
N GLY A 234 4.98 26.93 3.70
CA GLY A 234 5.86 26.85 2.54
C GLY A 234 5.11 26.43 1.28
N LEU A 235 4.33 25.34 1.37
CA LEU A 235 3.47 24.86 0.28
C LEU A 235 2.40 25.89 -0.12
N ALA A 236 1.81 26.59 0.84
CA ALA A 236 0.89 27.69 0.56
C ALA A 236 1.57 28.82 -0.22
N ALA A 237 2.84 29.12 0.08
CA ALA A 237 3.61 30.10 -0.66
C ALA A 237 3.88 29.66 -2.10
N ARG A 238 4.16 28.36 -2.33
CA ARG A 238 4.30 27.80 -3.69
C ARG A 238 3.01 27.95 -4.51
N ALA A 239 1.85 27.62 -3.93
CA ALA A 239 0.56 27.86 -4.58
C ALA A 239 0.29 29.34 -4.86
N ALA A 240 0.66 30.23 -3.93
CA ALA A 240 0.54 31.68 -4.13
C ALA A 240 1.42 32.17 -5.29
N CYS A 241 2.60 31.58 -5.46
CA CYS A 241 3.51 31.88 -6.55
C CYS A 241 2.90 31.50 -7.89
N VAL A 242 2.40 30.26 -8.01
CA VAL A 242 1.78 29.74 -9.24
C VAL A 242 0.51 30.50 -9.62
N SER A 243 -0.26 30.96 -8.63
CA SER A 243 -1.44 31.80 -8.86
C SER A 243 -1.13 33.29 -9.14
N GLY A 244 0.15 33.69 -9.09
CA GLY A 244 0.57 35.08 -9.32
C GLY A 244 0.35 36.04 -8.15
N ASP A 245 0.01 35.55 -6.95
CA ASP A 245 -0.10 36.37 -5.74
C ASP A 245 1.29 36.61 -5.12
N ARG A 246 1.98 37.62 -5.65
CA ARG A 246 3.34 37.98 -5.22
C ARG A 246 3.41 38.38 -3.74
N LEU A 247 2.42 39.13 -3.24
CA LEU A 247 2.38 39.57 -1.84
C LEU A 247 2.04 38.41 -0.91
N GLY A 248 1.09 37.55 -1.32
CA GLY A 248 0.78 36.30 -0.63
C GLY A 248 1.99 35.40 -0.50
N THR A 249 2.73 35.20 -1.59
CA THR A 249 3.97 34.41 -1.64
C THR A 249 4.98 34.91 -0.61
N LEU A 250 5.32 36.20 -0.64
CA LEU A 250 6.28 36.80 0.29
C LEU A 250 5.83 36.68 1.76
N ARG A 251 4.54 36.96 2.02
CA ARG A 251 3.97 36.90 3.37
C ARG A 251 4.01 35.47 3.94
N LEU A 252 3.63 34.48 3.13
CA LEU A 252 3.58 33.08 3.52
C LEU A 252 5.00 32.52 3.72
N LEU A 253 5.93 32.81 2.81
CA LEU A 253 7.35 32.45 2.97
C LEU A 253 7.92 32.99 4.29
N ARG A 254 7.77 34.29 4.56
CA ARG A 254 8.27 34.89 5.81
C ARG A 254 7.72 34.20 7.05
N ARG A 255 6.43 33.85 7.03
CA ARG A 255 5.79 33.12 8.14
C ARG A 255 6.34 31.70 8.27
N ALA A 256 6.50 30.98 7.16
CA ALA A 256 7.08 29.63 7.16
C ALA A 256 8.48 29.61 7.79
N HIS A 257 9.31 30.60 7.46
CA HIS A 257 10.72 30.68 7.88
C HIS A 257 10.92 31.27 9.28
N SER A 258 9.94 32.02 9.79
CA SER A 258 10.00 32.60 11.15
C SER A 258 9.88 31.57 12.29
N GLY A 259 9.44 30.33 11.98
CA GLY A 259 9.08 29.31 12.96
C GLY A 259 10.22 28.43 13.49
N GLY A 260 11.49 28.70 13.16
CA GLY A 260 12.67 27.97 13.67
C GLY A 260 12.87 26.53 13.15
N SER A 261 11.84 25.92 12.57
CA SER A 261 11.89 24.61 11.88
C SER A 261 11.76 24.82 10.37
N ALA A 262 12.81 25.36 9.76
CA ALA A 262 12.90 25.67 8.33
C ALA A 262 13.35 24.44 7.50
N VAL A 263 12.81 23.26 7.82
CA VAL A 263 13.29 21.96 7.28
C VAL A 263 13.23 21.89 5.75
N HIS A 264 12.32 22.64 5.12
CA HIS A 264 12.11 22.65 3.67
C HIS A 264 12.31 24.02 3.01
N ALA A 265 12.94 24.97 3.71
CA ALA A 265 13.16 26.33 3.21
C ALA A 265 13.83 26.38 1.84
N GLU A 266 14.91 25.62 1.66
CA GLU A 266 15.64 25.55 0.39
C GLU A 266 14.75 25.06 -0.76
N ALA A 267 13.91 24.05 -0.51
CA ALA A 267 12.99 23.52 -1.51
C ALA A 267 11.89 24.52 -1.88
N ASP A 268 11.38 25.29 -0.91
CA ASP A 268 10.38 26.33 -1.18
C ASP A 268 10.96 27.47 -2.02
N LEU A 269 12.18 27.90 -1.69
CA LEU A 269 12.89 28.95 -2.41
C LEU A 269 13.26 28.51 -3.82
N ALA A 270 13.75 27.28 -4.01
CA ALA A 270 14.06 26.73 -5.32
C ALA A 270 12.80 26.70 -6.21
N PHE A 271 11.68 26.20 -5.70
CA PHE A 271 10.43 26.18 -6.45
C PHE A 271 9.98 27.59 -6.88
N ILE A 272 10.09 28.57 -5.98
CA ILE A 272 9.68 29.96 -6.26
C ILE A 272 10.66 30.67 -7.18
N ALA A 273 11.94 30.31 -7.16
CA ALA A 273 12.91 30.76 -8.16
C ALA A 273 12.49 30.29 -9.56
N ASP A 274 12.14 29.00 -9.70
CA ASP A 274 11.76 28.39 -10.97
C ASP A 274 10.42 28.89 -11.54
N HIS A 275 9.44 29.19 -10.67
CA HIS A 275 8.06 29.49 -11.09
C HIS A 275 7.66 30.96 -10.88
N GLY A 276 8.46 31.73 -10.16
CA GLY A 276 8.21 33.14 -9.87
C GLY A 276 8.50 34.03 -11.07
N ASP A 277 7.75 35.14 -11.18
CA ASP A 277 8.03 36.15 -12.18
C ASP A 277 9.13 37.13 -11.70
N PRO A 278 9.83 37.85 -12.62
CA PRO A 278 10.89 38.77 -12.23
C PRO A 278 10.49 39.81 -11.17
N PRO A 279 9.27 40.39 -11.20
CA PRO A 279 8.83 41.28 -10.13
C PRO A 279 8.74 40.62 -8.75
N LEU A 280 8.36 39.34 -8.66
CA LEU A 280 8.39 38.59 -7.40
C LEU A 280 9.82 38.37 -6.91
N HIS A 281 10.75 38.01 -7.80
CA HIS A 281 12.16 37.87 -7.45
C HIS A 281 12.75 39.17 -6.88
N ASP A 282 12.47 40.31 -7.54
CA ASP A 282 12.86 41.63 -7.04
C ASP A 282 12.29 41.93 -5.64
N MET A 283 11.05 41.52 -5.38
CA MET A 283 10.41 41.70 -4.07
C MET A 283 11.08 40.83 -3.00
N LEU A 284 11.47 39.60 -3.35
CA LEU A 284 12.15 38.67 -2.44
C LEU A 284 13.55 39.17 -2.09
N VAL A 285 14.33 39.63 -3.07
CA VAL A 285 15.65 40.23 -2.86
C VAL A 285 15.56 41.46 -1.96
N LYS A 286 14.63 42.39 -2.25
CA LYS A 286 14.39 43.57 -1.40
C LYS A 286 13.94 43.20 0.02
N ALA A 287 13.31 42.05 0.17
CA ALA A 287 12.88 41.51 1.45
C ALA A 287 14.00 40.78 2.23
N GLY A 288 15.20 40.66 1.65
CA GLY A 288 16.34 39.95 2.24
C GLY A 288 16.27 38.43 2.08
N VAL A 289 15.51 37.93 1.11
CA VAL A 289 15.41 36.50 0.78
C VAL A 289 16.32 36.23 -0.41
N GLU A 290 17.38 35.44 -0.20
CA GLU A 290 18.27 34.97 -1.25
C GLU A 290 17.65 33.74 -1.91
N LEU A 291 17.37 33.83 -3.21
CA LEU A 291 17.03 32.68 -4.05
C LEU A 291 18.39 32.11 -4.51
N GLY A 292 18.65 30.82 -4.25
CA GLY A 292 19.97 30.22 -4.50
C GLY A 292 20.49 30.50 -5.92
N ASP A 293 21.79 30.74 -6.04
CA ASP A 293 22.47 30.97 -7.32
C ASP A 293 22.39 29.73 -8.23
N ASP A 294 22.09 29.93 -9.51
CA ASP A 294 22.32 28.94 -10.59
C ASP A 294 23.80 28.50 -10.68
#